data_AF-A0AAD1GZS4-F1
#
_entry.id   AF-A0AAD1GZS4-F1
#
_cell.length_a   1.000
_cell.length_b   1.000
_cell.length_c   1.000
_cell.angle_alpha   90.00
_cell.angle_beta   90.00
_cell.angle_gamma   90.00
#
_symmetry.space_group_name_H-M   'P 1'
#
loop_
_entity.id
_entity.type
_entity.pdbx_description
1 polymer ?
#
loop_
_entity_poly.entity_id
_entity_poly.type
_entity_poly.pdbx_seq_one_letter_code
_entity_poly.pdbx_strand_id
1 'polypeptide(L)'
;MLAAEPDAWCPNQYNNPDNVDAYRPLAHELLDQLGHIDVLVCSVGTGGHSAGVARVLRQANPDLQLIGVDTIGSTIFGQPAASRLMRGLGSSIYPRNVDYGAFAEVHWVAPAEAVWASRTLAATYYTSGGWSVGAVALVAGWAARTYPRGTSIAAVFADGPQRYFDTIYNDDYCRDHGLLDVAPPTHPDQISTPTEAIVDRWTRCTTVVDPTTLAPHSVAKPQARPAILASDDGDTAEQKIPA
;
A
#
# COMPACT_ATOMS: atom_id res chain seq x y z
N MET A 1 4.84 -28.88 -11.40
CA MET A 1 3.38 -29.11 -11.51
C MET A 1 2.88 -28.95 -12.93
N LEU A 2 2.98 -27.79 -13.59
CA LEU A 2 2.51 -27.66 -14.99
C LEU A 2 3.18 -28.62 -15.98
N ALA A 3 4.48 -28.90 -15.84
CA ALA A 3 5.16 -29.88 -16.69
C ALA A 3 4.63 -31.32 -16.56
N ALA A 4 3.88 -31.63 -15.50
CA ALA A 4 3.33 -32.96 -15.24
C ALA A 4 1.84 -33.09 -15.66
N GLU A 5 1.18 -31.98 -16.01
CA GLU A 5 -0.26 -31.92 -16.34
C GLU A 5 -0.42 -31.20 -17.69
N PRO A 6 -0.33 -31.91 -18.84
CA PRO A 6 -0.27 -31.30 -20.16
C PRO A 6 -1.50 -30.44 -20.53
N ASP A 7 -2.65 -30.77 -19.97
CA ASP A 7 -3.92 -30.05 -20.21
C ASP A 7 -4.15 -28.91 -19.21
N ALA A 8 -3.25 -28.71 -18.23
CA ALA A 8 -3.37 -27.65 -17.26
C ALA A 8 -2.92 -26.29 -17.82
N TRP A 9 -3.70 -25.25 -17.52
CA TRP A 9 -3.40 -23.88 -17.90
C TRP A 9 -3.10 -23.01 -16.68
N CYS A 10 -2.11 -22.12 -16.79
CA CYS A 10 -1.75 -21.16 -15.74
C CYS A 10 -2.02 -19.73 -16.21
N PRO A 11 -2.92 -18.98 -15.55
CA PRO A 11 -3.22 -17.59 -15.92
C PRO A 11 -2.03 -16.64 -15.86
N ASN A 12 -1.03 -16.95 -15.01
CA ASN A 12 0.21 -16.20 -14.86
C ASN A 12 0.00 -14.67 -14.70
N GLN A 13 -0.91 -14.28 -13.80
CA GLN A 13 -1.36 -12.89 -13.64
C GLN A 13 -0.25 -11.84 -13.45
N TYR A 14 0.95 -12.23 -13.00
CA TYR A 14 2.07 -11.31 -12.79
C TYR A 14 2.83 -10.97 -14.08
N ASN A 15 2.70 -11.80 -15.12
CA ASN A 15 3.42 -11.67 -16.38
C ASN A 15 2.52 -11.66 -17.61
N ASN A 16 1.24 -11.98 -17.45
CA ASN A 16 0.28 -12.00 -18.55
C ASN A 16 -0.15 -10.56 -18.90
N PRO A 17 0.13 -10.07 -20.13
CA PRO A 17 -0.28 -8.74 -20.56
C PRO A 17 -1.81 -8.57 -20.64
N ASP A 18 -2.56 -9.66 -20.78
CA ASP A 18 -4.04 -9.62 -20.78
C ASP A 18 -4.58 -9.05 -19.47
N ASN A 19 -3.85 -9.21 -18.36
CA ASN A 19 -4.19 -8.58 -17.09
C ASN A 19 -4.17 -7.04 -17.21
N VAL A 20 -3.15 -6.47 -17.86
CA VAL A 20 -3.07 -5.01 -18.09
C VAL A 20 -4.18 -4.56 -19.04
N ASP A 21 -4.41 -5.30 -20.12
CA ASP A 21 -5.41 -4.95 -21.13
C ASP A 21 -6.85 -5.04 -20.60
N ALA A 22 -7.12 -5.94 -19.63
CA ALA A 22 -8.42 -6.11 -19.01
C ALA A 22 -8.93 -4.87 -18.26
N TYR A 23 -8.07 -3.90 -17.92
CA TYR A 23 -8.46 -2.67 -17.23
C TYR A 23 -8.82 -1.51 -18.16
N ARG A 24 -8.73 -1.69 -19.48
CA ARG A 24 -9.16 -0.67 -20.44
C ARG A 24 -10.63 -0.23 -20.25
N PRO A 25 -11.61 -1.14 -20.06
CA PRO A 25 -13.00 -0.74 -19.83
C PRO A 25 -13.17 0.16 -18.60
N LEU A 26 -12.53 -0.19 -17.47
CA LEU A 26 -12.56 0.64 -16.26
C LEU A 26 -12.05 2.06 -16.52
N ALA A 27 -10.98 2.21 -17.30
CA ALA A 27 -10.46 3.52 -17.64
C ALA A 27 -11.43 4.36 -18.48
N HIS A 28 -12.16 3.73 -19.41
CA HIS A 28 -13.20 4.41 -20.18
C HIS A 28 -14.38 4.81 -19.28
N GLU A 29 -14.80 3.95 -18.36
CA GLU A 29 -15.83 4.29 -17.37
C GLU A 29 -15.42 5.50 -16.52
N LEU A 30 -14.16 5.59 -16.09
CA LEU A 30 -13.64 6.75 -15.37
C LEU A 30 -13.69 8.03 -16.22
N LEU A 31 -13.31 7.97 -17.49
CA LEU A 31 -13.37 9.13 -18.39
C LEU A 31 -14.82 9.58 -18.63
N ASP A 32 -15.74 8.63 -18.83
CA ASP A 32 -17.15 8.92 -19.09
C ASP A 32 -17.84 9.53 -17.87
N GLN A 33 -17.48 9.09 -16.66
CA GLN A 33 -18.12 9.53 -15.41
C GLN A 33 -17.47 10.76 -14.78
N LEU A 34 -16.14 10.85 -14.83
CA LEU A 34 -15.37 11.88 -14.13
C LEU A 34 -14.78 12.94 -15.08
N GLY A 35 -14.70 12.63 -16.38
CA GLY A 35 -14.07 13.52 -17.36
C GLY A 35 -12.56 13.63 -17.14
N HIS A 36 -12.08 14.86 -16.94
CA HIS A 36 -10.66 15.15 -16.76
C HIS A 36 -10.16 14.67 -15.40
N ILE A 37 -9.06 13.92 -15.40
CA ILE A 37 -8.39 13.39 -14.20
C ILE A 37 -6.93 13.82 -14.24
N ASP A 38 -6.47 14.51 -13.20
CA ASP A 38 -5.08 14.97 -13.06
C ASP A 38 -4.21 13.95 -12.34
N VAL A 39 -4.79 13.24 -11.37
CA VAL A 39 -4.08 12.28 -10.52
C VAL A 39 -4.86 10.98 -10.42
N LEU A 40 -4.21 9.86 -10.66
CA LEU A 40 -4.73 8.53 -10.39
C LEU A 40 -3.99 7.92 -9.20
N VAL A 41 -4.72 7.43 -8.20
CA VAL A 41 -4.17 6.73 -7.03
C VAL A 41 -4.61 5.26 -7.06
N CYS A 42 -3.64 4.35 -7.15
CA CYS A 42 -3.89 2.92 -7.21
C CYS A 42 -2.99 2.15 -6.25
N SER A 43 -3.54 1.12 -5.60
CA SER A 43 -2.71 0.11 -4.96
C SER A 43 -1.86 -0.63 -5.99
N VAL A 44 -0.79 -1.33 -5.61
CA VAL A 44 0.01 -2.10 -6.57
C VAL A 44 0.22 -3.51 -6.05
N GLY A 45 -0.21 -4.49 -6.83
CA GLY A 45 -0.04 -5.92 -6.55
C GLY A 45 0.59 -6.62 -7.75
N THR A 46 -0.23 -7.02 -8.73
CA THR A 46 0.27 -7.54 -10.00
C THR A 46 0.79 -6.45 -10.93
N GLY A 47 0.38 -5.19 -10.75
CA GLY A 47 0.67 -4.07 -11.65
C GLY A 47 -0.36 -3.87 -12.77
N GLY A 48 -1.25 -4.85 -13.01
CA GLY A 48 -2.21 -4.85 -14.10
C GLY A 48 -3.09 -3.60 -14.15
N HIS A 49 -3.76 -3.28 -13.04
CA HIS A 49 -4.72 -2.15 -13.02
C HIS A 49 -4.07 -0.77 -13.09
N SER A 50 -2.94 -0.57 -12.41
CA SER A 50 -2.25 0.70 -12.39
C SER A 50 -1.70 1.01 -13.78
N ALA A 51 -1.07 0.02 -14.44
CA ALA A 51 -0.58 0.18 -15.81
C ALA A 51 -1.73 0.31 -16.81
N GLY A 52 -2.75 -0.54 -16.71
CA GLY A 52 -3.86 -0.60 -17.66
C GLY A 52 -4.71 0.66 -17.65
N VAL A 53 -5.09 1.14 -16.46
CA VAL A 53 -5.89 2.36 -16.31
C VAL A 53 -5.09 3.59 -16.70
N ALA A 54 -3.88 3.76 -16.15
CA ALA A 54 -3.07 4.94 -16.43
C ALA A 54 -2.73 5.10 -17.92
N ARG A 55 -2.45 3.99 -18.62
CA ARG A 55 -2.17 4.01 -20.06
C ARG A 55 -3.32 4.58 -20.88
N VAL A 56 -4.56 4.27 -20.51
CA VAL A 56 -5.74 4.76 -21.24
C VAL A 56 -6.06 6.20 -20.83
N LEU A 57 -6.05 6.52 -19.53
CA LEU A 57 -6.29 7.88 -19.05
C LEU A 57 -5.29 8.89 -19.63
N ARG A 58 -4.03 8.49 -19.83
CA ARG A 58 -3.00 9.32 -20.47
C ARG A 58 -3.26 9.68 -21.92
N GLN A 59 -4.15 8.96 -22.60
CA GLN A 59 -4.57 9.32 -23.96
C GLN A 59 -5.44 10.59 -23.94
N ALA A 60 -6.19 10.81 -22.86
CA ALA A 60 -6.99 12.01 -22.63
C ALA A 60 -6.19 13.12 -21.93
N ASN A 61 -5.34 12.76 -20.96
CA ASN A 61 -4.46 13.68 -20.24
C ASN A 61 -3.02 13.17 -20.19
N PRO A 62 -2.13 13.56 -21.13
CA PRO A 62 -0.73 13.14 -21.14
C PRO A 62 0.04 13.48 -19.85
N ASP A 63 -0.38 14.52 -19.12
CA ASP A 63 0.28 15.00 -17.90
C ASP A 63 -0.22 14.28 -16.61
N LEU A 64 -1.11 13.29 -16.75
CA LEU A 64 -1.64 12.51 -15.63
C LEU A 64 -0.52 11.97 -14.73
N GLN A 65 -0.61 12.32 -13.44
CA GLN A 65 0.25 11.80 -12.39
C GLN A 65 -0.33 10.49 -11.85
N LEU A 66 0.49 9.44 -11.83
CA LEU A 66 0.11 8.16 -11.23
C LEU A 66 0.82 8.01 -9.87
N ILE A 67 0.03 7.89 -8.81
CA ILE A 67 0.49 7.59 -7.46
C ILE A 67 0.30 6.10 -7.19
N GLY A 68 1.40 5.41 -6.91
CA GLY A 68 1.39 4.00 -6.53
C GLY A 68 1.28 3.83 -5.02
N VAL A 69 0.43 2.89 -4.56
CA VAL A 69 0.29 2.55 -3.15
C VAL A 69 0.68 1.09 -2.93
N ASP A 70 1.81 0.89 -2.25
CA ASP A 70 2.32 -0.41 -1.84
C ASP A 70 2.17 -0.58 -0.31
N THR A 71 2.48 -1.77 0.20
CA THR A 71 2.54 -2.06 1.64
C THR A 71 3.99 -2.18 2.09
N ILE A 72 4.27 -1.83 3.34
CA ILE A 72 5.56 -2.18 3.96
C ILE A 72 5.84 -3.68 3.83
N GLY A 73 7.12 -4.07 3.74
CA GLY A 73 7.55 -5.45 3.51
C GLY A 73 7.30 -5.99 2.10
N SER A 74 6.82 -5.16 1.17
CA SER A 74 6.76 -5.46 -0.26
C SER A 74 8.06 -5.13 -0.97
N THR A 75 8.37 -5.87 -2.02
CA THR A 75 9.56 -5.63 -2.85
C THR A 75 9.28 -4.90 -4.15
N ILE A 76 8.01 -4.70 -4.52
CA ILE A 76 7.64 -4.16 -5.85
C ILE A 76 8.45 -2.93 -6.21
N PHE A 77 8.60 -1.99 -5.26
CA PHE A 77 9.31 -0.73 -5.47
C PHE A 77 10.69 -0.67 -4.79
N GLY A 78 11.39 -1.80 -4.64
CA GLY A 78 12.80 -1.84 -4.22
C GLY A 78 13.05 -1.93 -2.71
N GLN A 79 12.00 -1.97 -1.89
CA GLN A 79 12.11 -2.32 -0.47
C GLN A 79 12.44 -3.83 -0.30
N PRO A 80 13.07 -4.24 0.81
CA PRO A 80 13.25 -5.67 1.08
C PRO A 80 11.93 -6.40 1.27
N ALA A 81 11.79 -7.56 0.64
CA ALA A 81 10.70 -8.47 0.94
C ALA A 81 10.75 -8.90 2.42
N ALA A 82 9.63 -8.73 3.12
CA ALA A 82 9.44 -9.17 4.50
C ALA A 82 8.05 -9.83 4.66
N SER A 83 7.78 -10.37 5.85
CA SER A 83 6.43 -10.86 6.16
C SER A 83 5.43 -9.70 6.12
N ARG A 84 4.21 -9.98 5.65
CA ARG A 84 3.15 -8.98 5.50
C ARG A 84 1.84 -9.48 6.05
N LEU A 85 1.20 -8.60 6.81
CA LEU A 85 -0.17 -8.79 7.30
C LEU A 85 -1.20 -8.46 6.22
N MET A 86 -1.01 -7.34 5.53
CA MET A 86 -1.90 -6.85 4.48
C MET A 86 -1.93 -7.79 3.27
N ARG A 87 -3.11 -7.95 2.67
CA ARG A 87 -3.37 -8.78 1.48
C ARG A 87 -4.01 -7.96 0.37
N GLY A 88 -3.79 -8.37 -0.88
CA GLY A 88 -4.35 -7.71 -2.07
C GLY A 88 -3.51 -6.56 -2.64
N LEU A 89 -2.41 -6.21 -1.97
CA LEU A 89 -1.38 -5.28 -2.45
C LEU A 89 0.00 -5.74 -1.98
N GLY A 90 1.03 -5.28 -2.67
CA GLY A 90 2.40 -5.71 -2.52
C GLY A 90 2.70 -7.09 -3.07
N SER A 91 3.98 -7.31 -3.38
CA SER A 91 4.49 -8.62 -3.79
C SER A 91 5.89 -8.90 -3.22
N SER A 92 6.27 -10.17 -3.14
CA SER A 92 7.65 -10.60 -2.81
C SER A 92 8.45 -10.95 -4.07
N ILE A 93 7.85 -10.72 -5.23
CA ILE A 93 8.47 -10.79 -6.55
C ILE A 93 8.29 -9.45 -7.25
N TYR A 94 9.02 -9.24 -8.34
CA TYR A 94 8.85 -8.09 -9.23
C TYR A 94 7.89 -8.47 -10.37
N PRO A 95 6.61 -8.04 -10.36
CA PRO A 95 5.69 -8.36 -11.43
C PRO A 95 6.05 -7.62 -12.72
N ARG A 96 6.07 -8.32 -13.85
CA ARG A 96 6.38 -7.74 -15.16
C ARG A 96 5.34 -6.72 -15.63
N ASN A 97 4.12 -6.82 -15.12
CA ASN A 97 3.03 -5.90 -15.46
C ASN A 97 3.15 -4.52 -14.78
N VAL A 98 4.11 -4.31 -13.87
CA VAL A 98 4.35 -2.99 -13.26
C VAL A 98 5.11 -2.10 -14.23
N ASP A 99 4.48 -1.02 -14.67
CA ASP A 99 5.12 0.03 -15.47
C ASP A 99 5.76 1.07 -14.54
N TYR A 100 7.00 0.80 -14.08
CA TYR A 100 7.71 1.66 -13.12
C TYR A 100 7.83 3.11 -13.60
N GLY A 101 8.08 3.32 -14.89
CA GLY A 101 8.23 4.65 -15.49
C GLY A 101 6.92 5.43 -15.55
N ALA A 102 5.77 4.78 -15.34
CA ALA A 102 4.49 5.46 -15.29
C ALA A 102 4.24 6.19 -13.96
N PHE A 103 4.86 5.78 -12.85
CA PHE A 103 4.58 6.35 -11.54
C PHE A 103 5.33 7.67 -11.32
N ALA A 104 4.61 8.69 -10.86
CA ALA A 104 5.21 9.94 -10.40
C ALA A 104 5.77 9.81 -8.98
N GLU A 105 5.12 8.99 -8.16
CA GLU A 105 5.53 8.70 -6.79
C GLU A 105 4.93 7.39 -6.30
N VAL A 106 5.53 6.85 -5.24
CA VAL A 106 5.06 5.66 -4.53
C VAL A 106 4.92 5.96 -3.04
N HIS A 107 3.91 5.36 -2.42
CA HIS A 107 3.72 5.34 -0.99
C HIS A 107 3.72 3.89 -0.49
N TRP A 108 4.43 3.60 0.60
CA TRP A 108 4.27 2.37 1.37
C TRP A 108 3.41 2.68 2.59
N VAL A 109 2.35 1.88 2.81
CA VAL A 109 1.43 2.04 3.94
C VAL A 109 1.56 0.85 4.88
N ALA A 110 1.54 1.10 6.19
CA ALA A 110 1.56 0.06 7.21
C ALA A 110 0.15 -0.41 7.59
N PRO A 111 0.02 -1.63 8.16
CA PRO A 111 -1.28 -2.23 8.45
C PRO A 111 -2.21 -1.37 9.32
N ALA A 112 -1.68 -0.73 10.37
CA ALA A 112 -2.52 0.04 11.29
C ALA A 112 -3.08 1.32 10.65
N GLU A 113 -2.31 1.95 9.76
CA GLU A 113 -2.73 3.15 9.03
C GLU A 113 -3.82 2.79 7.99
N ALA A 114 -3.67 1.65 7.32
CA ALA A 114 -4.69 1.13 6.41
C ALA A 114 -5.99 0.76 7.16
N VAL A 115 -5.90 0.15 8.35
CA VAL A 115 -7.07 -0.13 9.20
C VAL A 115 -7.75 1.15 9.64
N TRP A 116 -6.98 2.12 10.14
CA TRP A 116 -7.52 3.43 10.54
C TRP A 116 -8.27 4.10 9.39
N ALA A 117 -7.66 4.15 8.20
CA ALA A 117 -8.26 4.79 7.04
C ALA A 117 -9.51 4.04 6.52
N SER A 118 -9.46 2.70 6.46
CA SER A 118 -10.61 1.89 6.02
C SER A 118 -11.81 2.03 6.98
N ARG A 119 -11.56 1.98 8.29
CA ARG A 119 -12.61 2.17 9.30
C ARG A 119 -13.16 3.59 9.32
N THR A 120 -12.31 4.60 9.14
CA THR A 120 -12.73 6.00 9.04
C THR A 120 -13.63 6.19 7.82
N LEU A 121 -13.20 5.72 6.64
CA LEU A 121 -13.98 5.79 5.41
C LEU A 121 -15.37 5.15 5.55
N ALA A 122 -15.44 3.99 6.22
CA ALA A 122 -16.70 3.29 6.49
C ALA A 122 -17.60 4.07 7.45
N ALA A 123 -17.03 4.62 8.53
CA ALA A 123 -17.78 5.34 9.55
C ALA A 123 -18.28 6.71 9.10
N THR A 124 -17.55 7.41 8.23
CA THR A 124 -17.87 8.80 7.86
C THR A 124 -18.51 8.94 6.50
N TYR A 125 -18.21 8.05 5.54
CA TYR A 125 -18.66 8.14 4.15
C TYR A 125 -19.45 6.91 3.69
N TYR A 126 -19.74 5.96 4.59
CA TYR A 126 -20.44 4.70 4.29
C TYR A 126 -19.80 3.90 3.15
N THR A 127 -18.51 4.13 2.90
CA THR A 127 -17.72 3.45 1.87
C THR A 127 -16.72 2.54 2.56
N SER A 128 -16.64 1.28 2.15
CA SER A 128 -15.87 0.25 2.85
C SER A 128 -15.15 -0.67 1.88
N GLY A 129 -14.17 -1.42 2.37
CA GLY A 129 -13.34 -2.30 1.55
C GLY A 129 -12.15 -2.87 2.31
N GLY A 130 -11.29 -3.62 1.64
CA GLY A 130 -10.16 -4.28 2.27
C GLY A 130 -8.99 -3.39 2.67
N TRP A 131 -7.86 -4.04 2.96
CA TRP A 131 -6.57 -3.40 3.26
C TRP A 131 -6.16 -2.38 2.20
N SER A 132 -6.30 -2.75 0.92
CA SER A 132 -5.91 -1.88 -0.19
C SER A 132 -6.79 -0.63 -0.30
N VAL A 133 -8.08 -0.74 0.04
CA VAL A 133 -9.00 0.40 0.07
C VAL A 133 -8.60 1.41 1.13
N GLY A 134 -8.28 0.95 2.34
CA GLY A 134 -7.77 1.82 3.40
C GLY A 134 -6.46 2.52 3.00
N ALA A 135 -5.51 1.77 2.44
CA ALA A 135 -4.23 2.32 2.00
C ALA A 135 -4.38 3.37 0.88
N VAL A 136 -5.21 3.09 -0.12
CA VAL A 136 -5.50 4.04 -1.22
C VAL A 136 -6.26 5.25 -0.71
N ALA A 137 -7.25 5.07 0.17
CA ALA A 137 -8.03 6.17 0.73
C ALA A 137 -7.14 7.11 1.57
N LEU A 138 -6.19 6.58 2.33
CA LEU A 138 -5.21 7.37 3.07
C LEU A 138 -4.40 8.27 2.14
N VAL A 139 -3.81 7.69 1.09
CA VAL A 139 -2.95 8.41 0.14
C VAL A 139 -3.75 9.39 -0.70
N ALA A 140 -4.91 9.00 -1.21
CA ALA A 140 -5.79 9.87 -1.99
C ALA A 140 -6.31 11.05 -1.14
N GLY A 141 -6.69 10.79 0.11
CA GLY A 141 -7.12 11.84 1.04
C GLY A 141 -6.01 12.83 1.36
N TRP A 142 -4.76 12.37 1.46
CA TRP A 142 -3.60 13.24 1.58
C TRP A 142 -3.34 14.05 0.31
N ALA A 143 -3.33 13.40 -0.85
CA ALA A 143 -3.15 14.06 -2.14
C ALA A 143 -4.20 15.17 -2.35
N ALA A 144 -5.47 14.91 -2.01
CA ALA A 144 -6.54 15.90 -2.10
C ALA A 144 -6.34 17.14 -1.20
N ARG A 145 -5.58 17.02 -0.11
CA ARG A 145 -5.25 18.15 0.78
C ARG A 145 -3.95 18.87 0.39
N THR A 146 -3.06 18.22 -0.35
CA THR A 146 -1.73 18.76 -0.68
C THR A 146 -1.61 19.28 -2.10
N TYR A 147 -2.37 18.72 -3.05
CA TYR A 147 -2.39 19.19 -4.42
C TYR A 147 -3.16 20.52 -4.55
N PRO A 148 -2.88 21.33 -5.58
CA PRO A 148 -3.58 22.59 -5.81
C PRO A 148 -5.10 22.43 -5.86
N ARG A 149 -5.82 23.44 -5.39
CA ARG A 149 -7.28 23.46 -5.49
C ARG A 149 -7.70 23.35 -6.96
N GLY A 150 -8.62 22.44 -7.25
CA GLY A 150 -9.12 22.18 -8.60
C GLY A 150 -8.49 20.96 -9.28
N THR A 151 -7.44 20.36 -8.68
CA THR A 151 -6.92 19.07 -9.13
C THR A 151 -7.96 17.97 -8.98
N SER A 152 -8.25 17.27 -10.07
CA SER A 152 -9.15 16.10 -10.12
C SER A 152 -8.37 14.83 -9.78
N ILE A 153 -8.75 14.16 -8.70
CA ILE A 153 -8.08 12.96 -8.19
C ILE A 153 -9.04 11.77 -8.24
N ALA A 154 -8.68 10.74 -9.01
CA ALA A 154 -9.38 9.46 -9.04
C ALA A 154 -8.64 8.43 -8.18
N ALA A 155 -9.37 7.69 -7.35
CA ALA A 155 -8.84 6.64 -6.50
C ALA A 155 -9.57 5.31 -6.76
N VAL A 156 -8.83 4.21 -6.88
CA VAL A 156 -9.41 2.89 -7.18
C VAL A 156 -9.50 2.05 -5.90
N PHE A 157 -10.73 1.69 -5.52
CA PHE A 157 -11.02 0.79 -4.40
C PHE A 157 -11.32 -0.62 -4.94
N ALA A 158 -10.40 -1.55 -4.71
CA ALA A 158 -10.35 -2.81 -5.45
C ALA A 158 -11.45 -3.82 -5.05
N ASP A 159 -11.91 -3.79 -3.80
CA ASP A 159 -12.91 -4.74 -3.29
C ASP A 159 -13.73 -4.22 -2.11
N GLY A 160 -14.81 -4.95 -1.83
CA GLY A 160 -15.71 -4.69 -0.70
C GLY A 160 -15.27 -5.35 0.62
N PRO A 161 -15.98 -5.06 1.72
CA PRO A 161 -15.58 -5.43 3.08
C PRO A 161 -15.79 -6.91 3.43
N GLN A 162 -16.53 -7.67 2.61
CA GLN A 162 -17.05 -9.00 2.95
C GLN A 162 -15.99 -10.03 3.34
N ARG A 163 -14.76 -9.90 2.82
CA ARG A 163 -13.63 -10.81 3.13
C ARG A 163 -12.86 -10.38 4.38
N TYR A 164 -13.20 -9.23 4.94
CA TYR A 164 -12.41 -8.54 5.96
C TYR A 164 -13.16 -8.32 7.26
N PHE A 165 -14.39 -8.85 7.37
CA PHE A 165 -15.21 -8.77 8.57
C PHE A 165 -14.44 -9.27 9.80
N ASP A 166 -13.84 -10.45 9.72
CA ASP A 166 -13.06 -11.06 10.81
C ASP A 166 -11.60 -10.55 10.90
N THR A 167 -11.24 -9.51 10.15
CA THR A 167 -9.89 -8.92 10.18
C THR A 167 -9.95 -7.43 10.48
N ILE A 168 -9.88 -6.57 9.46
CA ILE A 168 -9.79 -5.11 9.63
C ILE A 168 -10.99 -4.52 10.37
N TYR A 169 -12.15 -5.19 10.35
CA TYR A 169 -13.37 -4.74 11.05
C TYR A 169 -13.63 -5.47 12.36
N ASN A 170 -12.76 -6.40 12.76
CA ASN A 170 -12.84 -7.11 14.02
C ASN A 170 -11.87 -6.48 15.04
N ASP A 171 -12.41 -5.95 16.13
CA ASP A 171 -11.60 -5.26 17.16
C ASP A 171 -10.60 -6.19 17.86
N ASP A 172 -10.98 -7.44 18.12
CA ASP A 172 -10.09 -8.39 18.79
C ASP A 172 -8.93 -8.76 17.88
N TYR A 173 -9.21 -9.05 16.61
CA TYR A 173 -8.17 -9.24 15.60
C TYR A 173 -7.24 -8.02 15.54
N CYS A 174 -7.80 -6.81 15.52
CA CYS A 174 -7.00 -5.60 15.47
C CYS A 174 -6.17 -5.37 16.73
N ARG A 175 -6.67 -5.69 17.93
CA ARG A 175 -5.88 -5.62 19.18
C ARG A 175 -4.74 -6.62 19.18
N ASP A 176 -5.01 -7.87 18.81
CA ASP A 176 -4.02 -8.95 18.77
C ASP A 176 -2.86 -8.64 17.82
N HIS A 177 -3.11 -7.83 16.79
CA HIS A 177 -2.12 -7.41 15.80
C HIS A 177 -1.61 -5.98 15.98
N GLY A 178 -1.98 -5.29 17.07
CA GLY A 178 -1.54 -3.91 17.35
C GLY A 178 -1.97 -2.88 16.30
N LEU A 179 -3.18 -3.02 15.76
CA LEU A 179 -3.71 -2.20 14.66
C LEU A 179 -4.63 -1.06 15.13
N LEU A 180 -4.96 -1.02 16.42
CA LEU A 180 -5.78 0.02 17.03
C LEU A 180 -4.91 1.07 17.73
N ASP A 181 -5.55 2.15 18.17
CA ASP A 181 -4.94 3.24 18.96
C ASP A 181 -3.77 3.96 18.26
N VAL A 182 -3.74 3.89 16.93
CA VAL A 182 -2.80 4.65 16.11
C VAL A 182 -3.30 6.07 15.92
N ALA A 183 -2.45 7.04 16.24
CA ALA A 183 -2.72 8.45 15.99
C ALA A 183 -3.03 8.65 14.50
N PRO A 184 -4.05 9.44 14.13
CA PRO A 184 -4.39 9.70 12.75
C PRO A 184 -3.17 10.08 11.91
N PRO A 185 -2.80 9.31 10.87
CA PRO A 185 -1.71 9.66 9.99
C PRO A 185 -2.07 10.95 9.22
N THR A 186 -1.29 12.02 9.43
CA THR A 186 -1.57 13.33 8.81
C THR A 186 -0.75 13.56 7.55
N HIS A 187 0.49 13.07 7.53
CA HIS A 187 1.46 13.16 6.44
C HIS A 187 2.32 11.90 6.39
N PRO A 188 2.82 11.50 5.21
CA PRO A 188 3.81 10.44 5.11
C PRO A 188 5.19 10.95 5.54
N ASP A 189 6.02 10.04 6.05
CA ASP A 189 7.47 10.25 6.05
C ASP A 189 7.98 10.33 4.60
N GLN A 190 9.15 10.90 4.36
CA GLN A 190 9.72 11.02 3.02
C GLN A 190 11.13 10.44 2.95
N ILE A 191 11.36 9.61 1.94
CA ILE A 191 12.68 9.13 1.53
C ILE A 191 12.97 9.59 0.10
N SER A 192 14.23 9.88 -0.19
CA SER A 192 14.74 10.36 -1.47
C SER A 192 14.88 9.22 -2.49
N THR A 193 15.21 8.02 -2.03
CA THR A 193 15.28 6.82 -2.87
C THR A 193 14.65 5.62 -2.17
N PRO A 194 14.13 4.62 -2.90
CA PRO A 194 13.51 3.46 -2.28
C PRO A 194 14.45 2.56 -1.47
N THR A 195 15.76 2.78 -1.53
CA THR A 195 16.76 2.01 -0.76
C THR A 195 17.39 2.81 0.38
N GLU A 196 16.97 4.05 0.61
CA GLU A 196 17.53 4.93 1.63
C GLU A 196 17.34 4.38 3.05
N ALA A 197 16.14 3.87 3.34
CA ALA A 197 15.78 3.27 4.61
C ALA A 197 14.76 2.15 4.38
N ILE A 198 14.70 1.20 5.32
CA ILE A 198 13.61 0.22 5.35
C ILE A 198 12.39 0.91 5.93
N VAL A 199 11.31 0.98 5.18
CA VAL A 199 10.07 1.64 5.60
C VAL A 199 9.27 0.74 6.55
N ASP A 200 8.84 1.30 7.68
CA ASP A 200 8.06 0.61 8.71
C ASP A 200 6.70 1.24 9.01
N ARG A 201 6.42 2.40 8.39
CA ARG A 201 5.20 3.19 8.51
C ARG A 201 4.88 3.88 7.18
N TRP A 202 3.85 4.71 7.15
CA TRP A 202 3.47 5.44 5.95
C TRP A 202 4.61 6.32 5.45
N THR A 203 5.16 5.99 4.28
CA THR A 203 6.32 6.66 3.70
C THR A 203 6.14 6.89 2.21
N ARG A 204 6.57 8.04 1.71
CA ARG A 204 6.50 8.48 0.32
C ARG A 204 7.90 8.56 -0.31
N CYS A 205 8.00 8.21 -1.59
CA CYS A 205 9.17 8.47 -2.42
C CYS A 205 8.75 8.94 -3.82
N THR A 206 9.35 10.05 -4.29
CA THR A 206 9.15 10.59 -5.66
C THR A 206 10.11 9.99 -6.69
N THR A 207 11.10 9.24 -6.24
CA THR A 207 12.06 8.58 -7.11
C THR A 207 11.62 7.14 -7.30
N VAL A 208 10.87 6.87 -8.38
CA VAL A 208 10.47 5.51 -8.73
C VAL A 208 11.49 4.93 -9.70
N VAL A 209 12.07 3.79 -9.33
CA VAL A 209 13.05 3.05 -10.14
C VAL A 209 12.56 1.64 -10.38
N ASP A 210 12.92 1.06 -11.52
CA ASP A 210 12.74 -0.37 -11.74
C ASP A 210 13.81 -1.14 -10.95
N PRO A 211 13.46 -1.84 -9.86
CA PRO A 211 14.43 -2.53 -9.01
C PRO A 211 15.12 -3.71 -9.73
N THR A 212 14.57 -4.20 -10.84
CA THR A 212 15.18 -5.27 -11.63
C THR A 212 16.37 -4.79 -12.46
N THR A 213 16.48 -3.48 -12.68
CA THR A 213 17.57 -2.85 -13.43
C THR A 213 18.74 -2.42 -12.53
N LEU A 214 18.55 -2.45 -11.21
CA LEU A 214 19.60 -2.15 -10.25
C LEU A 214 20.58 -3.31 -10.17
N ALA A 215 21.89 -3.02 -10.26
CA ALA A 215 22.92 -4.02 -10.00
C ALA A 215 22.71 -4.61 -8.58
N PRO A 216 22.98 -5.91 -8.36
CA PRO A 216 22.77 -6.54 -7.06
C PRO A 216 23.74 -5.93 -6.03
N HIS A 217 23.33 -4.88 -5.33
CA HIS A 217 24.10 -4.25 -4.26
C HIS A 217 23.29 -4.17 -2.97
N SER A 218 24.02 -4.35 -1.86
CA SER A 218 23.57 -4.65 -0.52
C SER A 218 22.33 -3.87 -0.08
N VAL A 219 21.25 -4.60 0.11
CA VAL A 219 20.14 -4.15 0.95
C VAL A 219 20.68 -3.91 2.36
N ALA A 220 20.40 -2.74 2.93
CA ALA A 220 20.75 -2.42 4.30
C ALA A 220 20.18 -3.50 5.24
N LYS A 221 21.01 -4.02 6.15
CA LYS A 221 20.53 -4.98 7.17
C LYS A 221 19.59 -4.25 8.13
N PRO A 222 18.46 -4.85 8.54
CA PRO A 222 17.62 -4.26 9.57
C PRO A 222 18.41 -4.09 10.87
N GLN A 223 18.39 -2.88 11.45
CA GLN A 223 18.90 -2.66 12.80
C GLN A 223 17.97 -3.34 13.81
N ALA A 224 18.55 -4.14 14.71
CA ALA A 224 17.81 -4.78 15.79
C ALA A 224 17.23 -3.71 16.73
N ARG A 225 15.94 -3.84 17.06
CA ARG A 225 15.32 -3.05 18.14
C ARG A 225 16.07 -3.30 19.45
N PRO A 226 16.40 -2.26 20.24
CA PRO A 226 16.87 -2.49 21.60
C PRO A 226 15.76 -3.20 22.39
N ALA A 227 16.14 -4.26 23.11
CA ALA A 227 15.24 -4.96 24.01
C ALA A 227 14.75 -4.00 25.09
N ILE A 228 13.42 -3.92 25.26
CA ILE A 228 12.82 -3.26 26.42
C ILE A 228 13.15 -4.16 27.61
N LEU A 229 14.11 -3.73 28.43
CA LEU A 229 14.35 -4.32 29.75
C LEU A 229 13.08 -4.09 30.58
N ALA A 230 12.39 -5.18 30.91
CA ALA A 230 11.39 -5.16 31.95
C ALA A 230 12.10 -4.79 33.27
N SER A 231 11.72 -3.67 33.86
CA SER A 231 12.08 -3.35 35.24
C SER A 231 11.26 -4.24 36.16
N ASP A 232 11.93 -5.21 36.78
CA ASP A 232 11.46 -5.90 37.98
C ASP A 232 11.38 -4.87 39.11
N ASP A 233 10.17 -4.37 39.40
CA ASP A 233 9.88 -3.71 40.68
C ASP A 233 9.21 -4.73 41.59
N GLY A 234 10.05 -5.44 42.32
CA GLY A 234 9.67 -6.26 43.45
C GLY A 234 10.76 -6.18 44.51
N ASP A 235 10.71 -5.18 45.38
CA ASP A 235 11.29 -5.35 46.70
C ASP A 235 10.49 -4.60 47.79
N THR A 236 10.02 -5.42 48.71
CA THR A 236 9.36 -5.12 49.97
C THR A 236 10.37 -4.54 50.97
N ALA A 237 10.15 -3.33 51.47
CA ALA A 237 10.86 -2.81 52.64
C ALA A 237 9.87 -2.45 53.75
N GLU A 238 9.72 -3.41 54.66
CA GLU A 238 9.08 -3.29 55.97
C GLU A 238 9.99 -2.45 56.90
N GLN A 239 9.56 -1.26 57.32
CA GLN A 239 10.21 -0.50 58.40
C GLN A 239 9.18 -0.01 59.44
N LYS A 240 8.91 -0.91 60.39
CA LYS A 240 8.78 -0.72 61.85
C LYS A 240 9.80 0.33 62.36
N ILE A 241 9.61 1.22 63.36
CA ILE A 241 8.85 1.37 64.63
C ILE A 241 9.06 2.86 65.15
N PRO A 242 8.73 3.34 66.38
CA PRO A 242 7.50 3.38 67.22
C PRO A 242 7.04 4.82 67.63
N ALA A 243 5.87 4.85 68.31
CA ALA A 243 5.32 5.86 69.25
C ALA A 243 4.95 7.27 68.73
#